data_AF-A0A356NTX0-F1
#
_entry.id   AF-A0A356NTX0-F1
#
_cell.length_a   1.000
_cell.length_b   1.000
_cell.length_c   1.000
_cell.angle_alpha   90.00
_cell.angle_beta   90.00
_cell.angle_gamma   90.00
#
_symmetry.space_group_name_H-M   'P 1'
#
loop_
_entity.id
_entity.type
_entity.pdbx_description
1 polymer ?
#
loop_
_entity_poly.entity_id
_entity_poly.type
_entity_poly.pdbx_seq_one_letter_code
_entity_poly.pdbx_strand_id
1 'polypeptide(L)'
;MADTVISFTTIEYPDEASMQTARDVFQDEMGALADKLRPLGMTRFHSSRLFMPEGKFMIGNWLEYRDMAAYEACDKVWQETGEEFAEKYGHLFEGVTVIPHRGEVTDDYS
;
A
#
# COMPACT_ATOMS: atom_id res chain seq x y z
N MET A 1 3.33 6.33 24.73
CA MET A 1 3.48 5.31 23.68
C MET A 1 2.94 5.94 22.42
N ALA A 2 3.60 5.78 21.28
CA ALA A 2 3.07 6.36 20.05
C ALA A 2 1.84 5.54 19.65
N ASP A 3 0.67 6.18 19.56
CA ASP A 3 -0.56 5.53 19.06
C ASP A 3 -0.49 5.26 17.54
N THR A 4 0.68 5.48 16.92
CA THR A 4 0.88 5.37 15.48
C THR A 4 0.62 3.95 15.02
N VAL A 5 -0.28 3.84 14.06
CA VAL A 5 -0.62 2.58 13.39
C VAL A 5 0.16 2.50 12.09
N ILE A 6 0.61 1.31 11.74
CA ILE A 6 1.25 1.02 10.46
C ILE A 6 0.42 0.03 9.66
N SER A 7 0.49 0.17 8.34
CA SER A 7 0.08 -0.86 7.40
C SER A 7 1.21 -1.09 6.40
N PHE A 8 1.74 -2.30 6.38
CA PHE A 8 2.69 -2.76 5.40
C PHE A 8 2.07 -3.85 4.53
N THR A 9 1.76 -3.53 3.29
CA THR A 9 1.20 -4.49 2.33
C THR A 9 2.27 -4.94 1.37
N THR A 10 2.49 -6.24 1.29
CA THR A 10 3.35 -6.86 0.27
C THR A 10 2.51 -7.35 -0.91
N ILE A 11 3.02 -7.17 -2.11
CA ILE A 11 2.37 -7.52 -3.37
C ILE A 11 3.37 -8.32 -4.19
N GLU A 12 3.17 -9.64 -4.29
CA GLU A 12 4.02 -10.56 -5.05
C GLU A 12 3.44 -10.79 -6.45
N TYR A 13 4.26 -10.57 -7.47
CA TYR A 13 3.91 -10.68 -8.88
C TYR A 13 4.50 -11.96 -9.49
N PRO A 14 3.83 -12.55 -10.50
CA PRO A 14 4.30 -13.77 -11.16
C PRO A 14 5.59 -13.56 -11.96
N ASP A 15 5.84 -12.34 -12.45
CA ASP A 15 7.01 -12.00 -13.26
C ASP A 15 7.39 -10.50 -13.16
N GLU A 16 8.54 -10.11 -13.73
CA GLU A 16 9.00 -8.72 -13.70
C GLU A 16 8.13 -7.79 -14.56
N ALA A 17 7.58 -8.28 -15.66
CA ALA A 17 6.83 -7.46 -16.62
C ALA A 17 5.49 -7.00 -16.02
N SER A 18 4.79 -7.91 -15.34
CA SER A 18 3.57 -7.63 -14.58
C SER A 18 3.83 -6.65 -13.44
N MET A 19 4.90 -6.85 -12.66
CA MET A 19 5.31 -5.91 -11.60
C MET A 19 5.60 -4.50 -12.16
N GLN A 20 6.31 -4.40 -13.28
CA GLN A 20 6.64 -3.11 -13.88
C GLN A 20 5.40 -2.41 -14.43
N THR A 21 4.49 -3.16 -15.08
CA THR A 21 3.21 -2.62 -15.56
C THR A 21 2.36 -2.08 -14.41
N ALA A 22 2.23 -2.86 -13.33
CA ALA A 22 1.49 -2.43 -12.14
C ALA A 22 2.12 -1.20 -11.47
N ARG A 23 3.46 -1.13 -11.44
CA ARG A 23 4.19 0.02 -10.91
C ARG A 23 3.89 1.30 -11.69
N ASP A 24 3.84 1.24 -13.02
CA ASP A 24 3.58 2.42 -13.86
C ASP A 24 2.18 2.98 -13.56
N VAL A 25 1.18 2.10 -13.40
CA VAL A 25 -0.18 2.51 -12.98
C VAL A 25 -0.20 3.07 -11.55
N PHE A 26 0.47 2.40 -10.62
CA PHE A 26 0.54 2.84 -9.23
C PHE A 26 1.20 4.22 -9.07
N GLN A 27 2.14 4.59 -9.93
CA GLN A 27 2.80 5.89 -9.84
C GLN A 27 1.80 7.05 -9.96
N ASP A 28 0.76 6.89 -10.77
CA ASP A 28 -0.28 7.91 -10.95
C ASP A 28 -1.39 7.78 -9.90
N GLU A 29 -1.89 6.55 -9.68
CA GLU A 29 -3.06 6.31 -8.82
C GLU A 29 -2.73 6.46 -7.32
N MET A 30 -1.55 6.05 -6.87
CA MET A 30 -1.18 6.11 -5.44
C MET A 30 -0.91 7.53 -4.96
N GLY A 31 -0.48 8.43 -5.85
CA GLY A 31 -0.32 9.85 -5.53
C GLY A 31 -1.67 10.51 -5.20
N ALA A 32 -2.66 10.30 -6.07
CA ALA A 32 -4.01 10.81 -5.86
C ALA A 32 -4.68 10.20 -4.61
N LEU A 33 -4.45 8.92 -4.35
CA LEU A 33 -4.91 8.29 -3.11
C LEU A 33 -4.24 8.90 -1.87
N ALA A 34 -2.92 9.08 -1.90
CA ALA A 34 -2.20 9.71 -0.78
C ALA A 34 -2.78 11.09 -0.44
N ASP A 35 -3.14 11.90 -1.44
CA ASP A 35 -3.76 13.21 -1.25
C ASP A 35 -5.12 13.13 -0.52
N LYS A 36 -5.91 12.07 -0.77
CA LYS A 36 -7.17 11.81 -0.03
C LYS A 36 -6.94 11.34 1.41
N LEU A 37 -5.86 10.59 1.64
CA LEU A 37 -5.58 9.96 2.95
C LEU A 37 -4.89 10.91 3.94
N ARG A 38 -4.01 11.81 3.48
CA ARG A 38 -3.29 12.74 4.38
C ARG A 38 -4.22 13.57 5.29
N PRO A 39 -5.31 14.18 4.80
CA PRO A 39 -6.25 14.91 5.66
C PRO A 39 -6.92 14.06 6.74
N LEU A 40 -7.02 12.74 6.53
CA LEU A 40 -7.62 11.80 7.47
C LEU A 40 -6.63 11.31 8.53
N GLY A 41 -5.35 11.67 8.41
CA GLY A 41 -4.32 11.37 9.40
C GLY A 41 -3.31 10.32 8.97
N MET A 42 -3.24 9.95 7.68
CA MET A 42 -2.07 9.25 7.14
C MET A 42 -0.85 10.20 7.16
N THR A 43 0.24 9.79 7.78
CA THR A 43 1.44 10.59 8.00
C THR A 43 2.57 10.24 7.03
N ARG A 44 2.67 8.96 6.63
CA ARG A 44 3.65 8.47 5.64
C ARG A 44 3.01 7.51 4.66
N PHE A 45 3.49 7.52 3.42
CA PHE A 45 3.16 6.54 2.39
C PHE A 45 4.38 6.33 1.49
N HIS A 46 5.00 5.16 1.58
CA HIS A 46 6.10 4.73 0.73
C HIS A 46 5.70 3.50 -0.07
N SER A 47 5.91 3.55 -1.38
CA SER A 47 5.87 2.37 -2.26
C SER A 47 7.29 2.00 -2.67
N SER A 48 7.66 0.75 -2.50
CA SER A 48 9.04 0.27 -2.65
C SER A 48 9.11 -1.02 -3.44
N ARG A 49 10.06 -1.14 -4.38
CA ARG A 49 10.46 -2.45 -4.93
C ARG A 49 11.33 -3.16 -3.89
N LEU A 50 10.94 -4.38 -3.49
CA LEU A 50 11.70 -5.16 -2.51
C LEU A 50 12.77 -6.02 -3.21
N PHE A 51 13.95 -6.13 -2.60
CA PHE A 51 15.02 -7.00 -3.08
C PHE A 51 14.82 -8.42 -2.57
N MET A 52 14.12 -9.22 -3.37
CA MET A 52 13.81 -10.61 -3.06
C MET A 52 14.82 -11.57 -3.71
N PRO A 53 14.88 -12.84 -3.25
CA PRO A 53 15.64 -13.87 -3.95
C PRO A 53 15.26 -13.98 -5.44
N GLU A 54 16.17 -14.54 -6.24
CA GLU A 54 15.97 -14.68 -7.68
C GLU A 54 14.63 -15.36 -8.01
N GLY A 55 13.92 -14.81 -9.00
CA GLY A 55 12.60 -15.30 -9.43
C GLY A 55 11.42 -14.80 -8.59
N LYS A 56 11.64 -13.90 -7.62
CA LYS A 56 10.55 -13.24 -6.86
C LYS A 56 10.48 -11.74 -7.16
N PHE A 57 9.28 -11.27 -7.47
CA PHE A 57 9.02 -9.89 -7.84
C PHE A 57 8.01 -9.31 -6.86
N MET A 58 8.41 -8.32 -6.07
CA MET A 58 7.58 -7.84 -4.97
C MET A 58 7.65 -6.32 -4.79
N ILE A 59 6.49 -5.72 -4.58
CA ILE A 59 6.34 -4.33 -4.13
C ILE A 59 5.82 -4.33 -2.69
N GLY A 60 6.35 -3.43 -1.87
CA GLY A 60 5.88 -3.16 -0.51
C GLY A 60 5.32 -1.74 -0.41
N ASN A 61 4.10 -1.62 0.09
CA ASN A 61 3.47 -0.35 0.44
C ASN A 61 3.47 -0.18 1.96
N TRP A 62 4.24 0.78 2.46
CA TRP A 62 4.31 1.14 3.88
C TRP A 62 3.56 2.44 4.12
N LEU A 63 2.52 2.37 4.94
CA LEU A 63 1.74 3.52 5.37
C LEU A 63 1.81 3.65 6.88
N GLU A 64 1.90 4.90 7.34
CA GLU A 64 1.77 5.25 8.76
C GLU A 64 0.56 6.15 8.96
N TYR A 65 -0.12 5.96 10.08
CA TYR A 65 -1.29 6.70 10.48
C TYR A 65 -1.08 7.24 11.88
N ARG A 66 -1.59 8.45 12.14
CA ARG A 66 -1.46 9.12 13.44
C ARG A 66 -1.94 8.25 14.60
N ASP A 67 -3.07 7.58 14.43
CA ASP A 67 -3.77 6.77 15.43
C ASP A 67 -4.72 5.75 14.76
N MET A 68 -5.36 4.87 15.57
CA MET A 68 -6.33 3.88 15.07
C MET A 68 -7.55 4.52 14.39
N ALA A 69 -8.03 5.67 14.89
CA ALA A 69 -9.16 6.36 14.27
C ALA A 69 -8.79 6.90 12.88
N ALA A 70 -7.57 7.39 12.70
CA ALA A 70 -7.03 7.79 11.40
C ALA A 70 -6.89 6.58 10.46
N TYR A 71 -6.42 5.43 10.95
CA TYR A 71 -6.38 4.19 10.18
C TYR A 71 -7.78 3.78 9.69
N GLU A 72 -8.78 3.73 10.58
CA GLU A 72 -10.16 3.35 10.21
C GLU A 72 -10.79 4.33 9.22
N ALA A 73 -10.51 5.64 9.36
CA ALA A 73 -10.97 6.64 8.40
C ALA A 73 -10.31 6.46 7.03
N CYS A 74 -9.01 6.17 7.00
CA CYS A 74 -8.26 5.90 5.78
C CYS A 74 -8.68 4.58 5.11
N ASP A 75 -8.96 3.54 5.88
CA ASP A 75 -9.37 2.22 5.37
C ASP A 75 -10.67 2.32 4.56
N LYS A 76 -11.63 3.15 4.98
CA LYS A 76 -12.85 3.41 4.21
C LYS A 76 -12.56 3.99 2.82
N VAL A 77 -11.68 4.99 2.74
CA VAL A 77 -11.25 5.58 1.47
C VAL A 77 -10.49 4.57 0.61
N TRP A 78 -9.70 3.69 1.24
CA TRP A 78 -9.02 2.59 0.57
C TRP A 78 -10.00 1.59 -0.04
N GLN A 79 -11.05 1.19 0.68
CA GLN A 79 -12.07 0.27 0.15
C GLN A 79 -12.78 0.87 -1.07
N GLU A 80 -13.25 2.12 -0.94
CA GLU A 80 -13.93 2.84 -2.03
C GLU A 80 -13.01 3.00 -3.26
N THR A 81 -11.76 3.44 -3.05
CA THR A 81 -10.78 3.60 -4.14
C THR A 81 -10.38 2.24 -4.71
N GLY A 82 -10.33 1.20 -3.89
CA GLY A 82 -10.02 -0.17 -4.29
C GLY A 82 -11.05 -0.77 -5.23
N GLU A 83 -12.34 -0.49 -5.02
CA GLU A 83 -13.41 -0.88 -5.94
C GLU A 83 -13.24 -0.21 -7.31
N GLU A 84 -13.08 1.12 -7.34
CA GLU A 84 -12.85 1.88 -8.59
C GLU A 84 -11.58 1.41 -9.33
N PHE A 85 -10.53 1.11 -8.56
CA PHE A 85 -9.26 0.62 -9.10
C PHE A 85 -9.42 -0.80 -9.67
N ALA A 86 -10.13 -1.68 -8.98
CA ALA A 86 -10.37 -3.05 -9.43
C ALA A 86 -11.18 -3.10 -10.73
N GLU A 87 -12.17 -2.21 -10.90
CA GLU A 87 -12.93 -2.11 -12.15
C GLU A 87 -12.04 -1.74 -13.36
N LYS A 88 -11.05 -0.87 -13.16
CA LYS A 88 -10.16 -0.40 -14.25
C LYS A 88 -8.97 -1.34 -14.48
N TYR A 89 -8.37 -1.82 -13.40
CA TYR A 89 -7.04 -2.42 -13.41
C TYR A 89 -7.00 -3.81 -12.76
N GLY A 90 -8.13 -4.40 -12.37
CA GLY A 90 -8.18 -5.69 -11.69
C GLY A 90 -7.47 -6.83 -12.44
N HIS A 91 -7.45 -6.77 -13.78
CA HIS A 91 -6.72 -7.71 -14.62
C HIS A 91 -5.20 -7.70 -14.38
N LEU A 92 -4.61 -6.59 -13.91
CA LEU A 92 -3.19 -6.50 -13.55
C LEU A 92 -2.84 -7.30 -12.29
N PHE A 93 -3.84 -7.76 -11.55
CA PHE A 93 -3.70 -8.53 -10.32
C PHE A 93 -3.97 -10.02 -10.51
N GLU A 94 -4.18 -10.48 -11.74
CA GLU A 94 -4.26 -11.90 -12.04
C GLU A 94 -2.94 -12.60 -11.70
N GLY A 95 -3.01 -13.61 -10.82
CA GLY A 95 -1.83 -14.32 -10.34
C GLY A 95 -0.96 -13.54 -9.33
N VAL A 96 -1.41 -12.35 -8.90
CA VAL A 96 -0.74 -11.53 -7.89
C VAL A 96 -1.21 -11.93 -6.49
N THR A 97 -0.28 -12.02 -5.54
CA THR A 97 -0.59 -12.29 -4.13
C THR A 97 -0.42 -11.02 -3.31
N VAL A 98 -1.49 -10.56 -2.66
CA VAL A 98 -1.50 -9.36 -1.82
C VAL A 98 -1.63 -9.76 -0.35
N ILE A 99 -0.66 -9.41 0.49
CA ILE A 99 -0.64 -9.73 1.91
C ILE A 99 -0.46 -8.45 2.74
N PRO A 100 -1.51 -8.02 3.47
CA PRO A 100 -1.43 -6.88 4.36
C PRO A 100 -0.96 -7.29 5.77
N HIS A 101 -0.03 -6.51 6.32
CA HIS A 101 0.43 -6.60 7.70
C HIS A 101 0.11 -5.28 8.40
N ARG A 102 -0.57 -5.34 9.55
CA ARG A 102 -1.00 -4.16 10.32
C ARG A 102 -0.47 -4.28 11.73
N GLY A 103 -0.14 -3.15 12.33
CA GLY A 103 0.40 -3.13 13.69
C GLY A 103 0.49 -1.72 14.26
N GLU A 104 0.94 -1.65 15.50
CA GLU A 104 1.22 -0.41 16.21
C GLU A 104 2.74 -0.23 16.33
N VAL A 105 3.20 1.01 16.25
CA VAL A 105 4.62 1.33 16.43
C VAL A 105 4.99 1.19 17.90
N THR A 106 5.82 0.19 18.22
CA THR A 106 6.36 0.02 19.58
C THR A 106 7.51 0.98 19.85
N ASP A 107 8.44 1.11 18.90
CA ASP A 107 9.65 1.92 19.01
C ASP A 107 9.89 2.66 17.69
N ASP A 108 10.21 3.96 17.78
CA ASP A 108 10.61 4.80 16.66
C ASP A 108 11.93 5.50 17.01
N TYR A 109 12.94 5.34 16.16
CA TYR A 109 14.29 5.88 16.34
C TYR A 109 14.64 6.97 15.31
N SER A 110 13.63 7.52 14.62
CA SER A 110 13.80 8.59 13.62
C SER A 110 14.09 9.97 14.20
#